data_AF-A0A2J7PCC3-F1
#
_entry.id   AF-A0A2J7PCC3-F1
#
_cell.length_a   1.000
_cell.length_b   1.000
_cell.length_c   1.000
_cell.angle_alpha   90.00
_cell.angle_beta   90.00
_cell.angle_gamma   90.00
#
_symmetry.space_group_name_H-M   'P 1'
#
loop_
_entity.id
_entity.type
_entity.pdbx_description
1 polymer ?
#
loop_
_entity_poly.entity_id
_entity_poly.type
_entity_poly.pdbx_seq_one_letter_code
_entity_poly.pdbx_strand_id
1 'polypeptide(L)' 'MIKSRSMRWAGHVARMGEKRNAYRILVGKPEGKRPLGRPSRRWVDNIKMDLREIG' A
#
# COMPACT_ATOMS: atom_id res chain seq x y z
N MET A 1 9.67 11.10 -9.17
CA MET A 1 9.98 9.75 -9.68
C MET A 1 9.47 8.63 -8.77
N ILE A 2 9.76 8.66 -7.46
CA ILE A 2 9.36 7.61 -6.49
C ILE A 2 7.83 7.41 -6.39
N LYS A 3 7.06 8.48 -6.21
CA LYS A 3 5.57 8.43 -6.16
C LYS A 3 4.94 7.81 -7.40
N SER A 4 5.41 8.19 -8.59
CA SER A 4 4.96 7.63 -9.88
C SER A 4 5.22 6.12 -10.02
N ARG A 5 6.31 5.62 -9.40
CA ARG A 5 6.65 4.20 -9.42
C ARG A 5 5.80 3.43 -8.41
N SER A 6 5.56 4.00 -7.24
CA SER A 6 4.65 3.44 -6.23
C SER A 6 3.23 3.28 -6.76
N MET A 7 2.68 4.26 -7.48
CA MET A 7 1.35 4.15 -8.09
C MET A 7 1.28 3.11 -9.20
N ARG A 8 2.29 3.04 -10.08
CA ARG A 8 2.36 2.00 -11.12
C ARG A 8 2.36 0.60 -10.51
N TRP A 9 3.14 0.41 -9.44
CA TRP A 9 3.16 -0.86 -8.71
C TRP A 9 1.82 -1.14 -8.01
N ALA A 10 1.19 -0.12 -7.40
CA ALA A 10 -0.14 -0.26 -6.81
C ALA A 10 -1.20 -0.70 -7.82
N GLY A 11 -1.22 -0.09 -9.01
CA GLY A 11 -2.11 -0.48 -10.10
C GLY A 11 -1.82 -1.90 -10.60
N HIS A 12 -0.56 -2.31 -10.63
CA HIS A 12 -0.19 -3.69 -10.97
C HIS A 12 -0.71 -4.69 -9.93
N VAL A 13 -0.53 -4.41 -8.63
CA VAL A 13 -1.02 -5.26 -7.53
C VAL A 13 -2.55 -5.33 -7.50
N ALA A 14 -3.25 -4.23 -7.75
CA ALA A 14 -4.71 -4.19 -7.81
C ALA A 14 -5.29 -5.04 -8.96
N ARG A 15 -4.53 -5.24 -10.04
CA ARG A 15 -4.90 -6.13 -11.15
C ARG A 15 -4.48 -7.59 -10.93
N MET A 16 -3.71 -7.90 -9.90
CA MET A 16 -3.38 -9.28 -9.58
C MET A 16 -4.59 -10.00 -8.97
N GLY A 17 -4.72 -11.29 -9.24
CA GLY A 17 -5.75 -12.12 -8.62
C GLY A 17 -5.56 -12.25 -7.10
N GLU A 18 -6.68 -12.38 -6.38
CA GLU A 18 -6.72 -12.29 -4.91
C GLU A 18 -5.90 -13.35 -4.17
N LYS A 19 -5.63 -14.47 -4.83
CA LYS A 19 -4.81 -15.57 -4.30
C LYS A 19 -3.32 -15.20 -4.16
N ARG A 20 -2.87 -14.12 -4.81
CA ARG A 20 -1.48 -13.66 -4.75
C ARG A 20 -1.18 -12.96 -3.43
N ASN A 21 -0.06 -13.32 -2.81
CA ASN A 21 0.39 -12.73 -1.54
C ASN A 21 0.51 -11.19 -1.59
N ALA A 22 0.92 -10.62 -2.73
CA ALA A 22 1.03 -9.18 -2.89
C ALA A 22 -0.34 -8.47 -2.73
N TYR A 23 -1.40 -9.03 -3.31
CA TYR A 23 -2.76 -8.53 -3.13
C TYR A 23 -3.18 -8.68 -1.67
N ARG A 24 -2.99 -9.87 -1.08
CA ARG A 24 -3.33 -10.12 0.33
C ARG A 24 -2.60 -9.21 1.31
N ILE A 25 -1.37 -8.82 1.03
CA ILE A 25 -0.61 -7.84 1.84
C ILE A 25 -1.15 -6.42 1.63
N LEU A 26 -1.57 -6.10 0.40
CA LEU A 26 -2.16 -4.81 0.06
C LEU A 26 -3.51 -4.58 0.77
N VAL A 27 -4.41 -5.57 0.69
CA VAL A 27 -5.76 -5.48 1.26
C VAL A 27 -5.84 -5.96 2.71
N GLY A 28 -4.89 -6.80 3.13
CA GLY A 28 -4.87 -7.44 4.43
C GLY A 28 -4.74 -6.43 5.57
N LYS A 29 -5.56 -6.61 6.60
CA LYS A 29 -5.40 -5.91 7.87
C LYS A 29 -4.48 -6.78 8.74
N PRO A 30 -3.24 -6.36 9.03
CA PRO A 30 -2.40 -7.07 9.97
C PRO A 30 -3.03 -6.93 11.36
N GLU A 31 -3.39 -8.06 11.96
CA GLU A 31 -3.90 -8.13 13.33
C GLU A 31 -2.71 -8.22 14.31
N GLY A 32 -2.84 -7.56 15.46
CA GLY A 32 -1.79 -7.48 16.49
C GLY A 32 -1.23 -6.07 16.73
N LYS A 33 -0.62 -5.89 17.92
CA LYS A 33 -0.03 -4.61 18.35
C LYS A 33 1.36 -4.45 17.69
N ARG A 34 1.49 -3.49 16.76
CA ARG A 34 2.79 -3.21 16.11
C ARG A 34 3.77 -2.55 17.09
N PRO A 35 5.07 -2.88 17.03
CA PRO A 35 6.09 -2.29 17.90
C PRO A 35 6.21 -0.77 17.68
N LEU A 36 6.46 -0.03 18.77
CA LEU A 36 6.70 1.40 18.73
C LEU A 36 7.96 1.71 17.90
N GLY A 37 7.86 2.68 17.00
CA GLY A 37 8.99 3.21 16.22
C GLY A 37 8.79 3.21 14.70
N ARG A 38 7.97 2.29 14.16
CA ARG A 38 7.62 2.33 12.72
C ARG A 38 6.46 3.32 12.50
N PRO A 39 6.53 4.23 11.51
CA PRO A 39 5.43 5.14 11.20
C PRO A 39 4.11 4.36 11.05
N SER A 40 3.05 4.85 11.69
CA SER A 40 1.73 4.22 11.75
C SER A 40 1.12 3.92 10.36
N ARG A 41 1.60 4.59 9.32
CA ARG A 41 1.03 4.60 7.98
C ARG A 41 1.29 3.28 7.26
N ARG A 42 0.20 2.65 6.82
CA ARG A 42 0.26 1.49 5.92
C ARG A 42 0.75 1.97 4.56
N TRP A 43 1.24 1.04 3.74
CA TRP A 43 1.62 1.36 2.37
C TRP A 43 0.44 1.94 1.57
N VAL A 44 -0.78 1.43 1.79
CA VAL A 44 -2.03 1.99 1.24
C VAL A 44 -2.26 3.45 1.66
N ASP A 45 -1.95 3.79 2.91
CA ASP A 45 -2.16 5.15 3.42
C ASP A 45 -1.20 6.13 2.73
N ASN A 46 0.02 5.69 2.45
CA ASN A 46 0.99 6.48 1.67
C ASN A 46 0.52 6.68 0.22
N ILE A 47 -0.04 5.64 -0.43
CA ILE A 47 -0.61 5.77 -1.78
C ILE A 47 -1.80 6.74 -1.78
N LYS A 48 -2.69 6.65 -0.79
CA LYS A 48 -3.82 7.57 -0.64
C LYS A 48 -3.35 9.02 -0.47
N MET A 49 -2.25 9.22 0.25
CA MET A 49 -1.67 10.55 0.42
C MET A 49 -1.02 11.04 -0.88
N ASP A 50 -0.26 10.20 -1.56
CA ASP A 50 0.35 10.51 -2.87
C ASP A 50 -0.73 10.85 -3.92
N LEU A 51 -1.87 10.17 -3.91
CA LEU A 51 -3.01 10.47 -4.78
C LEU A 51 -3.65 11.84 -4.47
N ARG A 52 -3.72 12.23 -3.19
CA ARG A 52 -4.24 13.54 -2.77
C ARG A 52 -3.34 14.70 -3.14
N GLU A 53 -2.03 14.47 -3.27
CA GLU A 53 -1.07 15.51 -3.64
C GLU A 53 -0.89 15.65 -5.16
N ILE A 54 -1.35 14.67 -5.94
CA ILE A 54 -1.24 14.65 -7.41
C ILE A 54 -2.54 15.08 -8.10
N GLY A 55 -3.69 14.90 -7.43
CA GLY A 55 -4.97 15.47 -7.86
C GLY A 55 -5.07 16.94 -7.53
#